data_AF-A0AA96W3C1-F1
#
_entry.id   AF-A0AA96W3C1-F1
#
_cell.length_a   1.000
_cell.length_b   1.000
_cell.length_c   1.000
_cell.angle_alpha   90.00
_cell.angle_beta   90.00
_cell.angle_gamma   90.00
#
_symmetry.space_group_name_H-M   'P 1'
#
loop_
_entity.id
_entity.type
_entity.pdbx_description
1 polymer ?
#
loop_
_entity_poly.entity_id
_entity_poly.type
_entity_poly.pdbx_seq_one_letter_code
_entity_poly.pdbx_strand_id
1 'polypeptide(L)'
;MTVNEAVLEMRYSGIPEEDIEEILEICKKKGLSPQNIDKELESRGLDKVFEFEYDASESWFESGAASSAPAHKAPSKQGLEKEKK
;
A
#
# COMPACT_ATOMS: atom_id res chain seq x y z
N MET A 1 13.71 6.03 5.03
CA MET A 1 13.01 6.49 6.23
C MET A 1 14.04 6.98 7.23
N THR A 2 13.89 8.21 7.73
CA THR A 2 14.76 8.78 8.78
C THR A 2 14.12 8.62 10.16
N VAL A 3 14.92 8.74 11.23
CA VAL A 3 14.40 8.71 12.62
C VAL A 3 13.43 9.88 12.85
N ASN A 4 13.73 11.07 12.32
CA ASN A 4 12.85 12.23 12.46
C ASN A 4 11.49 12.02 11.77
N GLU A 5 11.47 11.41 10.58
CA GLU A 5 10.21 10.99 9.94
C GLU A 5 9.43 10.01 10.82
N ALA A 6 10.11 8.99 11.36
CA ALA A 6 9.49 7.99 12.23
C ALA A 6 8.75 8.61 13.41
N VAL A 7 9.45 9.50 14.12
CA VAL A 7 8.92 10.22 15.29
C VAL A 7 7.74 11.09 14.92
N LEU A 8 7.81 11.79 13.78
CA LEU A 8 6.80 12.76 13.38
C LEU A 8 5.46 12.07 13.07
N GLU A 9 5.51 10.97 12.33
CA GLU A 9 4.33 10.18 11.98
C GLU A 9 3.74 9.49 13.21
N MET A 10 4.58 8.88 14.07
CA MET A 10 4.10 8.24 15.30
C MET A 10 3.43 9.25 16.25
N ARG A 11 4.00 10.45 16.36
CA ARG A 11 3.38 11.55 17.12
C ARG A 11 2.06 11.98 16.51
N TYR A 12 1.95 11.99 15.18
CA TYR A 12 0.71 12.35 14.50
C TYR A 12 -0.40 11.33 14.75
N SER A 13 -0.05 10.05 14.85
CA SER A 13 -0.98 8.98 15.27
C SER A 13 -1.31 8.98 16.76
N GLY A 14 -0.73 9.88 17.55
CA GLY A 14 -1.04 10.02 18.97
C GLY A 14 -0.31 9.04 19.89
N ILE A 15 0.77 8.43 19.41
CA ILE A 15 1.62 7.56 20.24
C ILE A 15 2.45 8.44 21.19
N PRO A 16 2.51 8.11 22.50
CA PRO A 16 3.27 8.88 23.46
C PRO A 16 4.78 8.77 23.19
N GLU A 17 5.54 9.82 23.57
CA GLU A 17 6.98 9.88 23.30
C GLU A 17 7.75 8.72 23.93
N GLU A 18 7.31 8.24 25.10
CA GLU A 18 7.91 7.09 25.81
C GLU A 18 7.89 5.82 24.95
N ASP A 19 6.75 5.52 24.31
CA ASP A 19 6.62 4.37 23.41
C ASP A 19 7.43 4.58 22.12
N ILE A 20 7.45 5.80 21.59
CA ILE A 20 8.23 6.14 20.38
C ILE A 20 9.71 5.86 20.60
N GLU A 21 10.28 6.32 21.70
CA GLU A 21 11.69 6.10 22.01
C GLU A 21 12.03 4.62 22.16
N GLU A 22 11.17 3.85 22.83
CA GLU A 22 11.38 2.43 23.06
C GLU A 22 11.31 1.63 21.74
N ILE A 23 10.32 1.92 20.89
CA ILE A 23 10.18 1.29 19.56
C ILE A 23 11.37 1.63 18.68
N LEU A 24 11.83 2.89 18.70
CA LEU A 24 13.01 3.30 17.93
C LEU A 24 14.28 2.63 18.43
N GLU A 25 14.43 2.39 19.73
CA GLU A 25 15.58 1.63 20.25
C GLU A 25 15.57 0.18 19.76
N ILE A 26 14.41 -0.46 19.75
CA ILE A 26 14.26 -1.83 19.21
C ILE A 26 14.56 -1.85 17.71
N CYS A 27 14.01 -0.88 16.96
CA CYS A 27 14.21 -0.77 15.52
C CYS A 27 15.65 -0.37 15.15
N LYS A 28 16.40 0.34 16.01
CA LYS A 28 17.83 0.58 15.80
C LYS A 28 18.65 -0.71 15.77
N LYS A 29 18.26 -1.73 16.54
CA LYS A 29 18.94 -3.04 16.59
C LYS A 29 18.52 -3.95 15.43
N LYS A 30 17.25 -3.94 15.04
CA LYS A 30 16.68 -4.80 13.98
C LYS A 30 16.78 -4.21 12.56
N GLY A 31 16.89 -2.88 12.46
CA GLY A 31 16.80 -2.12 11.21
C GLY A 31 15.60 -1.17 11.23
N LEU A 32 15.85 0.11 10.94
CA LEU A 32 14.84 1.16 10.96
C LEU A 32 14.05 1.16 9.65
N SER A 33 12.96 0.38 9.61
CA SER A 33 12.04 0.31 8.48
C SER A 33 10.60 0.50 8.95
N PRO A 34 9.71 1.03 8.09
CA PRO A 34 8.31 1.24 8.43
C PRO A 34 7.61 -0.06 8.87
N GLN A 35 7.94 -1.17 8.18
CA GLN A 35 7.42 -2.51 8.50
C GLN A 35 7.84 -3.01 9.89
N ASN A 36 9.06 -2.71 10.33
CA ASN A 36 9.54 -3.12 11.65
C ASN A 36 8.92 -2.28 12.75
N ILE A 37 8.72 -1.00 12.47
CA ILE A 37 8.03 -0.06 13.35
C ILE A 37 6.58 -0.51 13.57
N ASP A 38 5.84 -0.76 12.50
CA ASP A 38 4.44 -1.19 12.59
C ASP A 38 4.28 -2.53 13.30
N LYS A 39 5.23 -3.45 13.13
CA LYS A 39 5.23 -4.71 13.87
C LYS A 39 5.39 -4.50 15.38
N GLU A 40 6.26 -3.58 15.81
CA GLU A 40 6.38 -3.26 17.23
C GLU A 40 5.16 -2.50 17.76
N LEU A 41 4.58 -1.62 16.96
CA LEU A 41 3.32 -0.93 17.31
C LEU A 41 2.17 -1.93 17.49
N GLU A 42 1.98 -2.82 16.53
CA GLU A 42 0.96 -3.88 16.59
C GLU A 42 1.18 -4.80 17.79
N SER A 43 2.44 -5.16 18.09
CA SER A 43 2.77 -5.99 19.26
C SER A 43 2.44 -5.31 20.59
N ARG A 44 2.34 -3.97 20.62
CA ARG A 44 1.95 -3.16 21.78
C ARG A 44 0.46 -2.85 21.80
N GLY A 45 -0.30 -3.30 20.81
CA GLY A 45 -1.72 -2.98 20.65
C GLY A 45 -1.98 -1.54 20.20
N LEU A 46 -0.98 -0.89 19.59
CA LEU A 46 -1.07 0.43 19.00
C LEU A 46 -1.44 0.32 17.51
N ASP A 47 -2.10 1.33 16.99
CA ASP A 47 -2.41 1.43 15.56
C ASP A 47 -1.15 1.56 14.71
N LYS A 48 -1.20 0.96 13.52
CA LYS A 48 -0.12 1.05 12.54
C LYS A 48 -0.04 2.48 12.03
N VAL A 49 1.18 2.99 11.98
CA VAL A 49 1.45 4.38 11.59
C VAL A 49 1.90 4.43 10.15
N PHE A 50 2.60 3.38 9.71
CA PHE A 50 3.13 3.25 8.37
C PHE A 50 2.33 2.25 7.55
N GLU A 51 1.02 2.45 7.49
CA GLU A 51 0.22 1.88 6.40
C GLU A 51 0.67 2.54 5.10
N PHE A 52 1.80 2.07 4.56
CA PHE A 52 1.96 2.07 3.13
C PHE A 52 0.76 1.30 2.62
N GLU A 53 -0.14 1.99 1.91
CA GLU A 53 -0.94 1.34 0.89
C GLU A 53 0.07 0.51 0.09
N TYR A 54 0.15 -0.78 0.42
CA TYR A 54 0.93 -1.72 -0.35
C TYR A 54 0.27 -1.65 -1.71
N ASP A 55 0.95 -1.03 -2.65
CA ASP A 55 0.46 -0.76 -3.97
C ASP A 55 -0.01 -2.11 -4.53
N ALA A 56 -1.33 -2.30 -4.50
CA ALA A 56 -1.99 -3.42 -5.15
C ALA A 56 -1.77 -3.37 -6.68
N SER A 57 -0.90 -2.50 -7.19
CA SER A 57 -0.30 -2.61 -8.51
C SER A 57 0.61 -3.83 -8.69
N GLU A 58 1.11 -4.49 -7.64
CA GLU A 58 1.73 -5.82 -7.82
C GLU A 58 0.68 -6.88 -8.20
N SER A 59 -0.60 -6.67 -7.87
CA SER A 59 -1.71 -7.50 -8.34
C SER A 59 -2.09 -7.24 -9.81
N TRP A 60 -1.57 -6.18 -10.44
CA TRP A 60 -1.66 -5.99 -11.90
C TRP A 60 -0.62 -6.82 -12.65
N PHE A 61 0.56 -7.08 -12.06
CA PHE A 61 1.61 -7.83 -12.75
C PHE A 61 1.43 -9.35 -12.69
N GLU A 62 0.73 -9.87 -11.68
CA GLU A 62 0.41 -11.31 -11.57
C GLU A 62 -0.83 -11.75 -12.37
N SER A 63 -1.42 -10.85 -13.18
CA SER A 63 -2.37 -11.23 -14.24
C SER A 63 -1.78 -11.04 -15.65
N GLY A 64 -0.46 -11.11 -15.79
CA GLY A 64 0.23 -11.10 -17.10
C GLY A 64 0.61 -12.49 -17.64
N ALA A 65 0.48 -13.55 -16.82
CA ALA A 65 1.05 -14.86 -17.13
C ALA A 65 0.00 -15.98 -17.18
N ALA A 66 -1.04 -15.82 -18.02
CA ALA A 66 -1.61 -16.89 -18.85
C ALA A 66 -2.98 -16.46 -19.42
N SER A 67 -3.02 -16.17 -20.72
CA SER A 67 -3.67 -17.04 -21.70
C SER A 67 -4.29 -16.25 -22.86
N SER A 68 -3.80 -16.61 -24.05
CA SER A 68 -4.50 -16.56 -25.34
C SER A 68 -4.96 -15.21 -25.89
N ALA A 69 -4.18 -14.70 -26.86
CA ALA A 69 -4.76 -14.03 -28.01
C ALA A 69 -5.90 -14.88 -28.62
N PRO A 70 -6.96 -14.23 -29.12
CA PRO A 70 -7.25 -14.43 -30.52
C PRO A 70 -7.43 -13.10 -31.26
N ALA A 71 -6.79 -13.03 -32.41
CA ALA A 71 -7.05 -12.06 -33.45
C ALA A 71 -8.54 -12.02 -33.80
N HIS A 72 -9.16 -10.83 -33.78
CA HIS A 72 -10.17 -10.44 -34.77
C HIS A 72 -10.52 -8.95 -34.67
N LYS A 73 -9.99 -8.20 -35.64
CA LYS A 73 -10.76 -7.36 -36.57
C LYS A 73 -11.76 -6.36 -35.95
N ALA A 74 -11.40 -5.09 -36.04
CA ALA A 74 -12.27 -3.94 -35.83
C ALA A 74 -13.62 -4.05 -36.56
N PRO A 75 -14.76 -3.83 -35.88
CA PRO A 75 -16.02 -3.46 -36.52
C PRO A 75 -16.01 -1.92 -36.68
N SER A 76 -15.74 -1.39 -37.86
CA SER A 76 -16.72 -1.11 -38.93
C SER A 76 -17.98 -0.39 -38.44
N LYS A 77 -18.10 0.88 -38.86
CA LYS A 77 -19.27 1.75 -38.73
C LYS A 77 -20.55 1.07 -39.26
N GLN A 78 -21.56 0.93 -38.41
CA GLN A 78 -22.99 0.77 -38.72
C GLN A 78 -23.72 1.50 -37.58
N GLY A 79 -24.58 2.51 -37.73
CA GLY A 79 -25.49 2.80 -38.82
C GLY A 79 -26.70 1.88 -38.74
N LEU A 80 -27.70 2.20 -37.90
CA LEU A 80 -29.16 2.04 -38.11
C LEU A 80 -29.95 2.29 -36.80
N GLU A 81 -30.41 3.51 -36.52
CA GLU A 81 -31.61 3.72 -35.69
C GLU A 81 -32.79 3.93 -36.63
N LYS A 82 -33.64 2.92 -36.76
CA LYS A 82 -34.98 3.05 -37.33
C LYS A 82 -35.94 3.30 -36.17
N GLU A 83 -36.26 4.56 -35.95
CA GLU A 83 -37.37 4.99 -35.11
C GLU A 83 -38.69 4.60 -35.79
N LYS A 84 -39.55 3.88 -35.07
CA LYS A 84 -40.91 3.54 -35.51
C LYS A 84 -41.80 4.77 -35.38
N LYS A 85 -42.32 5.27 -36.49
CA LYS A 85 -43.67 5.86 -36.57
C LYS A 85 -44.25 5.67 -37.96
#